data_AF-Q8BKU0-F1
#
_entry.id   AF-Q8BKU0-F1
#
_cell.length_a   1.000
_cell.length_b   1.000
_cell.length_c   1.000
_cell.angle_alpha   90.00
_cell.angle_beta   90.00
_cell.angle_gamma   90.00
#
_symmetry.space_group_name_H-M   'P 1'
#
loop_
_entity.id
_entity.type
_entity.pdbx_description
1 polymer ?
#
loop_
_entity_poly.entity_id
_entity_poly.type
_entity_poly.pdbx_seq_one_letter_code
_entity_poly.pdbx_strand_id
1 'polypeptide(L)'
;MPALATGSACDMGLYELLAALPAQLQPHVDSQEDLTFLWDVFGEKSLHSLVKIHEKLHCYEKQNPLPILHGAAALADDLTEELQNKLPNSEIRELLKLLSKPNVKALLSVHDTVAQKSYDPVLPPVPDDIDDEEDSVKIIRLVKNSEPLVRLFCIYLQT
;
A
#
# COMPACT_ATOMS: atom_id res chain seq x y z
N MET A 1 -11.35 13.81 20.15
CA MET A 1 -10.03 13.14 20.08
C MET A 1 -9.34 13.56 18.79
N PRO A 2 -8.52 14.62 18.77
CA PRO A 2 -7.72 15.00 17.60
C PRO A 2 -6.29 14.51 17.79
N ALA A 3 -5.82 13.59 16.95
CA ALA A 3 -4.43 13.15 16.95
C ALA A 3 -3.99 12.71 15.55
N LEU A 4 -3.90 13.66 14.61
CA LEU A 4 -3.28 13.42 13.29
C LEU A 4 -2.47 14.63 12.78
N ALA A 5 -2.12 15.59 13.65
CA ALA A 5 -1.35 16.77 13.27
C ALA A 5 0.04 16.76 13.94
N THR A 6 0.91 15.88 13.48
CA THR A 6 2.37 15.98 13.63
C THR A 6 2.95 15.37 12.35
N GLY A 7 3.45 16.16 11.40
CA GLY A 7 4.80 16.72 11.52
C GLY A 7 5.80 15.76 10.87
N SER A 8 5.73 15.60 9.55
CA SER A 8 6.78 15.00 8.73
C SER A 8 6.79 15.74 7.39
N ALA A 9 7.97 16.05 6.87
CA ALA A 9 8.24 16.93 5.73
C ALA A 9 7.74 16.40 4.35
N CYS A 10 6.70 15.57 4.34
CA CYS A 10 6.09 15.00 3.15
C CYS A 10 4.90 15.82 2.61
N ASP A 11 4.53 16.94 3.24
CA ASP A 11 3.12 17.40 3.22
C ASP A 11 2.81 18.65 2.37
N MET A 12 3.67 19.11 1.43
CA MET A 12 3.49 20.47 0.89
C MET A 12 3.65 20.71 -0.62
N GLY A 13 3.77 19.68 -1.48
CA GLY A 13 4.03 19.91 -2.91
C GLY A 13 2.96 19.39 -3.87
N LEU A 14 2.58 18.11 -3.73
CA LEU A 14 1.84 17.42 -4.80
C LEU A 14 0.39 17.87 -4.92
N TYR A 15 -0.24 18.27 -3.81
CA TYR A 15 -1.58 18.83 -3.84
C TYR A 15 -1.66 20.13 -4.67
N GLU A 16 -0.73 21.06 -4.41
CA GLU A 16 -0.68 22.34 -5.13
C GLU A 16 -0.26 22.11 -6.58
N LEU A 17 0.64 21.17 -6.84
CA LEU A 17 1.05 20.76 -8.18
C LEU A 17 -0.13 20.21 -8.99
N LEU A 18 -0.92 19.28 -8.43
CA LEU A 18 -2.09 18.70 -9.10
C LEU A 18 -3.16 19.74 -9.36
N ALA A 19 -3.41 20.66 -8.41
CA ALA A 19 -4.37 21.73 -8.62
C ALA A 19 -3.92 22.76 -9.67
N ALA A 20 -2.60 22.97 -9.83
CA ALA A 20 -2.04 23.93 -10.78
C ALA A 20 -1.76 23.33 -12.18
N LEU A 21 -1.70 21.99 -12.29
CA LEU A 21 -1.41 21.26 -13.52
C LEU A 21 -2.32 21.64 -14.71
N PRO A 22 -3.65 21.73 -14.55
CA PRO A 22 -4.54 22.16 -15.63
C PRO A 22 -4.23 23.56 -16.16
N ALA A 23 -3.88 24.50 -15.28
CA ALA A 23 -3.52 25.86 -15.67
C ALA A 23 -2.16 25.93 -16.39
N GLN A 24 -1.23 25.05 -16.03
CA GLN A 24 0.08 24.92 -16.69
C GLN A 24 -0.02 24.27 -18.08
N LEU A 25 -0.97 23.36 -18.27
CA LEU A 25 -1.20 22.64 -19.53
C LEU A 25 -2.06 23.44 -20.51
N GLN A 26 -2.79 24.46 -20.04
CA GLN A 26 -3.64 25.33 -20.86
C GLN A 26 -2.99 25.87 -22.16
N PRO A 27 -1.75 26.38 -22.18
CA PRO A 27 -1.13 26.87 -23.41
C PRO A 27 -0.70 25.76 -24.40
N HIS A 28 -0.76 24.49 -24.00
CA HIS A 28 -0.28 23.34 -24.81
C HIS A 28 -1.40 22.40 -25.25
N VAL A 29 -2.66 22.67 -24.88
CA VAL A 29 -3.81 21.83 -25.21
C VAL A 29 -4.74 22.59 -26.15
N ASP A 30 -4.80 22.14 -27.40
CA ASP A 30 -5.63 22.75 -28.46
C ASP A 30 -7.13 22.38 -28.33
N SER A 31 -7.44 21.35 -27.54
CA SER A 31 -8.79 20.81 -27.34
C SER A 31 -9.43 21.30 -26.05
N GLN A 32 -10.53 22.05 -26.17
CA GLN A 32 -11.30 22.53 -25.03
C GLN A 32 -11.93 21.39 -24.21
N GLU A 33 -12.26 20.27 -24.85
CA GLU A 33 -12.81 19.08 -24.19
C GLU A 33 -11.76 18.45 -23.28
N ASP A 34 -10.51 18.34 -23.77
CA ASP A 34 -9.40 17.79 -22.98
C ASP A 34 -9.03 18.70 -21.82
N LEU A 35 -9.06 20.03 -22.01
CA LEU A 35 -8.85 20.97 -20.90
C LEU A 35 -9.92 20.83 -19.82
N THR A 36 -11.19 20.74 -20.22
CA THR A 36 -12.31 20.58 -19.28
C THR A 36 -12.17 19.27 -18.51
N PHE A 37 -11.82 18.18 -19.20
CA PHE A 37 -11.54 16.88 -18.58
C PHE A 37 -10.40 16.95 -17.56
N LEU A 38 -9.29 17.61 -17.89
CA LEU A 38 -8.16 17.77 -16.96
C LEU A 38 -8.57 18.57 -15.73
N TRP A 39 -9.34 19.65 -15.89
CA TRP A 39 -9.88 20.42 -14.77
C TRP A 39 -10.81 19.60 -13.88
N ASP A 40 -11.65 18.74 -14.46
CA ASP A 40 -12.55 17.86 -13.70
C ASP A 40 -11.77 16.80 -12.92
N VAL A 41 -10.79 16.14 -13.55
CA VAL A 41 -9.98 15.08 -12.92
C VAL A 41 -9.04 15.66 -11.86
N PHE A 42 -8.27 16.68 -12.20
CA PHE A 42 -7.32 17.31 -11.28
C PHE A 42 -7.97 18.26 -10.29
N GLY A 43 -9.23 18.64 -10.48
CA GLY A 43 -10.04 19.32 -9.48
C GLY A 43 -10.79 18.36 -8.55
N GLU A 44 -10.76 17.06 -8.82
CA GLU A 44 -11.54 16.08 -8.07
C GLU A 44 -11.01 15.90 -6.65
N LYS A 45 -11.87 16.17 -5.66
CA LYS A 45 -11.52 16.00 -4.24
C LYS A 45 -11.14 14.56 -3.88
N SER A 46 -11.69 13.58 -4.61
CA SER A 46 -11.40 12.16 -4.38
C SER A 46 -9.95 11.84 -4.79
N LEU A 47 -9.49 12.33 -5.94
CA LEU A 47 -8.12 12.20 -6.42
C LEU A 47 -7.13 12.87 -5.47
N HIS A 48 -7.46 14.07 -4.99
CA HIS A 48 -6.63 14.78 -4.03
C HIS A 48 -6.48 14.02 -2.71
N SER A 49 -7.58 13.43 -2.23
CA SER A 49 -7.56 12.60 -1.03
C SER A 49 -6.72 11.35 -1.25
N LEU A 50 -6.81 10.75 -2.43
CA LEU A 50 -6.03 9.57 -2.81
C LEU A 50 -4.52 9.85 -2.82
N VAL A 51 -4.11 10.97 -3.42
CA VAL A 51 -2.70 11.39 -3.49
C VAL A 51 -2.15 11.69 -2.10
N LYS A 52 -2.94 12.30 -1.21
CA LYS A 52 -2.56 12.51 0.20
C LYS A 52 -2.36 11.20 0.96
N ILE A 53 -3.22 10.20 0.71
CA ILE A 53 -3.06 8.87 1.31
C ILE A 53 -1.78 8.21 0.77
N HIS A 54 -1.53 8.32 -0.53
CA HIS A 54 -0.32 7.83 -1.18
C HIS A 54 0.95 8.45 -0.59
N GLU A 55 1.01 9.78 -0.44
CA GLU A 55 2.15 10.45 0.19
C GLU A 55 2.38 9.96 1.62
N LYS A 56 1.32 9.87 2.43
CA LYS A 56 1.47 9.38 3.81
C LYS A 56 1.95 7.94 3.84
N LEU A 57 1.41 7.06 3.01
CA LEU A 57 1.85 5.66 2.91
C LEU A 57 3.32 5.56 2.47
N HIS A 58 3.76 6.38 1.53
CA HIS A 58 5.16 6.45 1.10
C HIS A 58 6.11 6.75 2.25
N CYS A 59 5.71 7.69 3.11
CA CYS A 59 6.55 8.10 4.23
C CYS A 59 6.63 7.00 5.29
N TYR A 60 5.61 6.15 5.40
CA TYR A 60 5.69 4.93 6.21
C TYR A 60 6.54 3.84 5.56
N GLU A 61 6.51 3.68 4.24
CA GLU A 61 7.37 2.71 3.54
C GLU A 61 8.86 3.04 3.71
N LYS A 62 9.24 4.31 3.62
CA LYS A 62 10.64 4.75 3.86
C LYS A 62 11.13 4.46 5.28
N GLN A 63 10.22 4.31 6.24
CA GLN A 63 10.53 4.01 7.63
C GLN A 63 10.29 2.54 7.98
N ASN A 64 9.94 1.71 6.99
CA ASN A 64 9.54 0.33 7.23
C ASN A 64 10.75 -0.50 7.69
N PRO A 65 10.72 -1.09 8.89
CA PRO A 65 11.79 -1.97 9.33
C PRO A 65 11.86 -3.20 8.41
N LEU A 66 13.09 -3.69 8.18
CA LEU A 66 13.28 -4.92 7.44
C LEU A 66 12.63 -6.09 8.21
N PRO A 67 11.82 -6.92 7.54
CA PRO A 67 11.25 -8.09 8.17
C PRO A 67 12.38 -9.05 8.59
N ILE A 68 12.31 -9.55 9.82
CA ILE A 68 13.29 -10.50 10.36
C ILE A 68 13.11 -11.88 9.69
N LEU A 69 11.88 -12.19 9.27
CA LEU A 69 11.47 -13.45 8.65
C LEU A 69 10.35 -13.17 7.64
N HIS A 70 10.25 -13.98 6.60
CA HIS A 70 9.18 -13.87 5.60
C HIS A 70 8.05 -14.91 5.77
N GLY A 71 8.19 -15.87 6.69
CA GLY A 71 7.28 -17.01 6.89
C GLY A 71 6.99 -17.31 8.36
N ALA A 72 6.49 -16.33 9.09
CA ALA A 72 6.11 -16.47 10.49
C ALA A 72 4.87 -17.35 10.69
N ALA A 73 3.94 -17.39 9.72
CA ALA A 73 2.78 -18.27 9.77
C ALA A 73 3.19 -19.74 9.66
N ALA A 74 4.04 -20.08 8.68
CA ALA A 74 4.58 -21.42 8.51
C ALA A 74 5.36 -21.87 9.75
N LEU A 75 6.23 -21.00 10.30
CA LEU A 75 6.97 -21.27 11.52
C LEU A 75 6.05 -21.54 12.72
N ALA A 76 4.93 -20.82 12.83
CA ALA A 76 3.97 -21.04 13.90
C ALA A 76 3.21 -22.37 13.76
N ASP A 77 2.93 -22.81 12.53
CA ASP A 77 2.34 -24.12 12.26
C ASP A 77 3.36 -25.24 12.55
N ASP A 78 4.62 -25.12 12.11
CA ASP A 78 5.70 -26.07 12.42
C ASP A 78 5.89 -26.22 13.95
N LEU A 79 5.92 -25.09 14.67
CA LEU A 79 6.01 -25.07 16.13
C LEU A 79 4.80 -25.76 16.78
N THR A 80 3.62 -25.58 16.21
CA THR A 80 2.38 -26.21 16.69
C THR A 80 2.47 -27.73 16.54
N GLU A 81 2.98 -28.23 15.41
CA GLU A 81 3.20 -29.67 15.18
C GLU A 81 4.28 -30.24 16.11
N GLU A 82 5.41 -29.58 16.27
CA GLU A 82 6.48 -30.03 17.17
C GLU A 82 6.02 -30.13 18.64
N LEU A 83 5.24 -29.14 19.09
CA LEU A 83 4.76 -29.08 20.47
C LEU A 83 3.64 -30.08 20.76
N GLN A 84 2.83 -30.44 19.77
CA GLN A 84 1.83 -31.50 19.90
C GLN A 84 2.46 -32.88 20.12
N ASN A 85 3.67 -33.10 19.60
CA ASN A 85 4.40 -34.35 19.74
C ASN A 85 5.15 -34.49 21.08
N LYS A 86 5.15 -33.47 21.93
CA LYS A 86 5.81 -33.45 23.26
C LYS A 86 4.80 -33.69 24.40
N LEU A 87 5.29 -34.03 25.60
CA LEU A 87 4.46 -34.23 26.78
C LEU A 87 3.66 -32.95 27.09
N PRO A 88 2.32 -33.01 27.25
CA PRO A 88 1.50 -31.81 27.41
C PRO A 88 1.74 -31.13 28.76
N ASN A 89 2.45 -30.01 28.73
CA ASN A 89 2.53 -29.04 29.83
C ASN A 89 1.35 -28.04 29.72
N SER A 90 0.87 -27.52 30.85
CA SER A 90 -0.13 -26.45 30.89
C SER A 90 0.23 -25.24 30.02
N GLU A 91 1.51 -24.88 29.98
CA GLU A 91 2.03 -23.74 29.17
C GLU A 91 1.95 -24.05 27.67
N ILE A 92 2.32 -25.27 27.27
CA ILE A 92 2.25 -25.72 25.87
C ILE A 92 0.81 -25.68 25.38
N ARG A 93 -0.14 -26.13 26.21
CA ARG A 93 -1.57 -26.11 25.87
C ARG A 93 -2.10 -24.68 25.70
N GLU A 94 -1.66 -23.74 26.54
CA GLU A 94 -2.04 -22.33 26.42
C GLU A 94 -1.46 -21.69 25.16
N LEU A 95 -0.20 -21.97 24.84
CA LEU A 95 0.47 -21.49 23.63
C LEU A 95 -0.20 -22.03 22.36
N LEU A 96 -0.47 -23.34 22.30
CA LEU A 96 -1.19 -23.95 21.17
C LEU A 96 -2.59 -23.32 20.99
N LYS A 97 -3.29 -23.07 22.10
CA LYS A 97 -4.60 -22.41 22.07
C LYS A 97 -4.50 -20.96 21.56
N LEU A 98 -3.41 -20.26 21.86
CA LEU A 98 -3.15 -18.90 21.40
C LEU A 98 -2.82 -18.86 19.90
N LEU A 99 -1.92 -19.73 19.44
CA LEU A 99 -1.54 -19.86 18.03
C LEU A 99 -2.70 -20.32 17.15
N SER A 100 -3.63 -21.11 17.71
CA SER A 100 -4.84 -21.54 17.02
C SER A 100 -5.91 -20.46 16.88
N LYS A 101 -5.77 -19.29 17.54
CA LYS A 101 -6.79 -18.24 17.44
C LYS A 101 -6.75 -17.58 16.05
N PRO A 102 -7.92 -17.30 15.45
CA PRO A 102 -7.99 -16.75 14.10
C PRO A 102 -7.30 -15.39 13.98
N ASN A 103 -7.32 -14.58 15.04
CA ASN A 103 -6.66 -13.27 15.05
C ASN A 103 -5.12 -13.39 15.01
N VAL A 104 -4.55 -14.40 15.65
CA VAL A 104 -3.10 -14.63 15.64
C VAL A 104 -2.66 -15.17 14.28
N LYS A 105 -3.40 -16.15 13.73
CA LYS A 105 -3.14 -16.66 12.38
C LYS A 105 -3.26 -15.56 11.31
N ALA A 106 -4.29 -14.72 11.39
CA ALA A 106 -4.45 -13.58 10.49
C ALA A 106 -3.30 -12.58 10.62
N LEU A 107 -2.84 -12.28 11.84
CA LEU A 107 -1.70 -11.40 12.07
C LEU A 107 -0.41 -11.96 11.45
N LEU A 108 -0.13 -13.25 11.64
CA LEU A 108 1.04 -13.91 11.05
C LEU A 108 0.97 -13.96 9.52
N SER A 109 -0.22 -14.20 8.97
CA SER A 109 -0.43 -14.16 7.52
C SER A 109 -0.25 -12.75 6.93
N VAL A 110 -0.74 -11.71 7.61
CA VAL A 110 -0.52 -10.31 7.20
C VAL A 110 0.96 -9.94 7.32
N HIS A 111 1.64 -10.37 8.38
CA HIS A 111 3.08 -10.20 8.51
C HIS A 111 3.82 -10.78 7.31
N ASP A 112 3.50 -12.01 6.92
CA ASP A 112 4.18 -12.68 5.79
C ASP A 112 3.85 -12.00 4.46
N THR A 113 2.60 -11.57 4.26
CA THR A 113 2.18 -10.81 3.08
C THR A 113 2.96 -9.50 2.94
N VAL A 114 3.12 -8.75 4.04
CA VAL A 114 3.88 -7.49 4.06
C VAL A 114 5.38 -7.74 3.91
N ALA A 115 5.90 -8.78 4.56
CA ALA A 115 7.31 -9.13 4.49
C ALA A 115 7.73 -9.59 3.10
N GLN A 116 6.86 -10.31 2.38
CA GLN A 116 7.11 -10.81 1.02
C GLN A 116 6.75 -9.79 -0.06
N LYS A 117 6.18 -8.64 0.30
CA LYS A 117 5.58 -7.68 -0.61
C LYS A 117 4.57 -8.31 -1.60
N SER A 118 3.90 -9.38 -1.19
CA SER A 118 3.02 -10.20 -2.03
C SER A 118 1.57 -9.72 -1.92
N TYR A 119 1.30 -8.48 -2.34
CA TYR A 119 -0.03 -7.89 -2.21
C TYR A 119 -0.93 -8.25 -3.40
N ASP A 120 -2.21 -8.54 -3.13
CA ASP A 120 -3.21 -8.81 -4.16
C ASP A 120 -4.13 -7.60 -4.42
N PRO A 121 -4.43 -7.24 -5.69
CA PRO A 121 -4.01 -7.93 -6.91
C PRO A 121 -2.61 -7.54 -7.38
N VAL A 122 -1.84 -8.54 -7.79
CA VAL A 122 -0.50 -8.39 -8.39
C VAL A 122 -0.55 -7.41 -9.58
N LEU A 123 0.21 -6.32 -9.52
CA LEU A 123 0.45 -5.43 -10.66
C LEU A 123 1.16 -6.19 -11.80
N PRO A 124 0.79 -5.95 -13.08
CA PRO A 124 1.54 -6.45 -14.21
C PRO A 124 3.01 -6.03 -14.11
N PRO A 125 3.98 -6.89 -14.47
CA PRO A 125 5.38 -6.52 -14.51
C PRO A 125 5.59 -5.33 -15.44
N VAL A 126 6.38 -4.36 -14.98
CA VAL A 126 6.77 -3.20 -15.77
C VAL A 126 7.71 -3.71 -16.88
N PRO A 127 7.52 -3.35 -18.16
CA PRO A 127 8.43 -3.78 -19.23
C PRO A 127 9.87 -3.31 -18.98
N ASP A 128 10.87 -4.17 -19.24
CA ASP A 128 12.30 -3.91 -19.02
C ASP A 128 12.91 -2.85 -19.99
N ASP A 129 12.12 -2.31 -20.93
CA ASP A 129 12.57 -1.33 -21.94
C ASP A 129 12.28 0.14 -21.52
N ILE A 130 12.17 0.42 -20.21
CA ILE A 130 12.09 1.80 -19.71
C ILE A 130 13.49 2.17 -19.22
N ASP A 131 14.22 2.92 -20.04
CA ASP A 131 15.51 3.50 -19.69
C ASP A 131 15.34 4.32 -18.39
N ASP A 132 16.08 3.98 -17.32
CA ASP A 132 16.00 4.60 -15.98
C ASP A 132 16.34 6.11 -15.98
N GLU A 133 16.69 6.66 -17.14
CA GLU A 133 17.20 8.03 -17.32
C GLU A 133 16.17 9.01 -17.92
N GLU A 134 14.95 8.57 -18.26
CA GLU A 134 13.88 9.47 -18.74
C GLU A 134 12.65 9.44 -17.80
N ASP A 135 12.30 10.62 -17.26
CA ASP A 135 11.24 10.89 -16.28
C ASP A 135 10.02 9.93 -16.36
N SER A 136 9.98 8.93 -15.47
CA SER A 136 9.04 7.83 -15.58
C SER A 136 7.59 8.24 -15.30
N VAL A 137 6.75 8.17 -16.34
CA VAL A 137 5.31 8.40 -16.25
C VAL A 137 4.63 7.20 -15.58
N LYS A 138 4.27 7.32 -14.30
CA LYS A 138 3.42 6.32 -13.60
C LYS A 138 1.98 6.38 -14.13
N ILE A 139 1.59 5.44 -14.98
CA ILE A 139 0.21 5.33 -15.51
C ILE A 139 -0.71 4.72 -14.44
N ILE A 140 -1.62 5.51 -13.88
CA ILE A 140 -2.65 5.05 -12.93
C ILE A 140 -3.85 4.53 -13.72
N ARG A 141 -4.18 3.23 -13.63
CA ARG A 141 -5.44 2.67 -14.12
C ARG A 141 -6.51 2.75 -13.03
N LEU A 142 -7.46 3.68 -13.17
CA LEU A 142 -8.66 3.71 -12.31
C LEU A 142 -9.60 2.56 -12.68
N VAL A 143 -9.59 1.49 -11.89
CA VAL A 143 -10.60 0.42 -11.95
C VAL A 143 -11.72 0.76 -10.97
N LYS A 144 -12.88 1.20 -11.48
CA LYS A 144 -14.08 1.47 -10.68
C LYS A 144 -14.58 0.15 -10.08
N ASN A 145 -14.36 -0.08 -8.79
CA ASN A 145 -14.94 -1.22 -8.09
C ASN A 145 -15.32 -0.88 -6.64
N SER A 146 -16.34 -1.56 -6.13
CA SER A 146 -17.16 -1.21 -4.95
C SER A 146 -16.49 -1.33 -3.57
N GLU A 147 -15.17 -1.54 -3.50
CA GLU A 147 -14.41 -1.60 -2.25
C GLU A 147 -13.04 -0.92 -2.43
N PRO A 148 -12.98 0.42 -2.28
CA PRO A 148 -11.85 1.20 -2.81
C PRO A 148 -10.59 1.18 -1.95
N LEU A 149 -10.68 0.99 -0.64
CA LEU A 149 -9.56 1.28 0.26
C LEU A 149 -8.54 0.15 0.39
N VAL A 150 -8.99 -1.11 0.29
CA VAL A 150 -8.12 -2.27 0.52
C VAL A 150 -7.21 -2.53 -0.69
N ARG A 151 -7.72 -2.41 -1.92
CA ARG A 151 -6.92 -2.67 -3.14
C ARG A 151 -5.90 -1.58 -3.45
N LEU A 152 -6.18 -0.33 -3.08
CA LEU A 152 -5.24 0.78 -3.26
C LEU A 152 -3.99 0.65 -2.40
N PHE A 153 -4.14 0.08 -1.18
CA PHE A 153 -3.01 -0.24 -0.33
C PHE A 153 -2.12 -1.33 -0.97
N CYS A 154 -2.72 -2.36 -1.58
CA CYS A 154 -1.98 -3.44 -2.22
C CYS A 154 -1.15 -2.99 -3.45
N ILE A 155 -1.73 -2.16 -4.31
CA ILE A 155 -1.02 -1.61 -5.49
C ILE A 155 0.18 -0.76 -5.07
N TYR A 156 0.05 -0.02 -3.97
CA TYR A 156 1.08 0.91 -3.51
C TYR A 156 2.37 0.21 -3.07
N LEU A 157 2.27 -0.87 -2.29
CA LEU A 157 3.46 -1.57 -1.79
C LEU A 157 4.14 -2.50 -2.83
N GLN A 158 3.64 -2.56 -4.06
CA GLN A 158 4.23 -3.33 -5.16
C GLN A 158 5.06 -2.48 -6.13
N THR A 159 4.96 -1.14 -6.09
CA THR A 159 5.87 -0.23 -6.82
C THR A 159 7.08 0.13 -5.98
#